data_AF-A0A2W4P0R4-F1
#
_entry.id   AF-A0A2W4P0R4-F1
#
_cell.length_a   1.000
_cell.length_b   1.000
_cell.length_c   1.000
_cell.angle_alpha   90.00
_cell.angle_beta   90.00
_cell.angle_gamma   90.00
#
_symmetry.space_group_name_H-M   'P 1'
#
loop_
_entity.id
_entity.type
_entity.pdbx_description
1 polymer ?
#
loop_
_entity_poly.entity_id
_entity_poly.type
_entity_poly.pdbx_seq_one_letter_code
_entity_poly.pdbx_strand_id
1 'polypeptide(L)'
;MKRTAVVLILAPALACALVSSLALALRPRTFASRHETIAYALEQRGVAYRAIFYQQSWPAAMNYFAYGPQIYPYSADVVLVLADGSTVHGQLACRDDRRDCSLDVPRLGIQGLDLPEVSERRSWPWLGWLEARLADLWGSAGPGPNGVLRMERFRSAAFASVPVQI
;
A
#
# COMPACT_ATOMS: atom_id res chain seq x y z
N MET A 1 41.39 28.21 17.77
CA MET A 1 41.62 26.94 17.05
C MET A 1 40.56 25.86 17.26
N LYS A 2 39.84 25.77 18.41
CA LYS A 2 38.79 24.74 18.62
C LYS A 2 37.49 24.93 17.81
N ARG A 3 37.07 26.18 17.56
CA ARG A 3 35.78 26.48 16.87
C ARG A 3 35.78 26.13 15.38
N THR A 4 36.89 26.34 14.69
CA THR A 4 37.03 26.03 13.26
C THR A 4 37.05 24.52 13.00
N ALA A 5 37.65 23.73 13.89
CA ALA A 5 37.60 22.27 13.82
C ALA A 5 36.18 21.72 14.01
N VAL A 6 35.41 22.31 14.93
CA VAL A 6 34.00 21.93 15.14
C VAL A 6 33.16 22.24 13.89
N VAL A 7 33.33 23.42 13.28
CA VAL A 7 32.60 23.80 12.05
C VAL A 7 32.96 22.90 10.87
N LEU A 8 34.24 22.53 10.72
CA LEU A 8 34.72 21.63 9.68
C LEU A 8 34.15 20.20 9.77
N ILE A 9 33.74 19.77 10.96
CA ILE A 9 33.14 18.44 11.19
C ILE A 9 31.60 18.52 11.12
N LEU A 10 31.01 19.58 11.68
CA LEU A 10 29.54 19.72 11.71
C LEU A 10 28.94 19.96 10.33
N ALA A 11 29.61 20.76 9.49
CA ALA A 11 29.13 21.10 8.15
C ALA A 11 28.96 19.87 7.23
N PRO A 12 29.95 18.98 7.06
CA PRO A 12 29.78 17.78 6.25
C PRO A 12 28.80 16.78 6.89
N ALA A 13 28.72 16.69 8.22
CA ALA A 13 27.74 15.84 8.89
C ALA A 13 26.29 16.28 8.60
N LEU A 14 26.02 17.59 8.63
CA LEU A 14 24.74 18.17 8.25
C LEU A 14 24.42 17.95 6.77
N ALA A 15 25.41 18.11 5.88
CA ALA A 15 25.25 17.85 4.46
C ALA A 15 24.91 16.36 4.20
N CYS A 16 25.59 15.43 4.88
CA CYS A 16 25.29 14.00 4.79
C CYS A 16 23.88 13.67 5.30
N ALA A 17 23.44 14.31 6.39
CA ALA A 17 22.09 14.13 6.90
C ALA A 17 21.02 14.63 5.91
N LEU A 18 21.24 15.79 5.30
CA LEU A 18 20.36 16.35 4.27
C LEU A 18 20.30 15.49 3.00
N VAL A 19 21.44 14.98 2.54
CA VAL A 19 21.47 14.10 1.37
C VAL A 19 20.77 12.77 1.67
N SER A 20 20.95 12.23 2.89
CA SER A 20 20.29 10.99 3.32
C SER A 20 18.78 11.17 3.43
N SER A 21 18.31 12.29 3.99
CA SER A 21 16.87 12.58 4.08
C SER A 21 16.26 12.81 2.70
N LEU A 22 16.96 13.50 1.80
CA LEU A 22 16.52 13.69 0.42
C LEU A 22 16.44 12.36 -0.33
N ALA A 23 17.43 11.48 -0.15
CA ALA A 23 17.45 10.14 -0.75
C ALA A 23 16.31 9.25 -0.24
N LEU A 24 15.94 9.37 1.04
CA LEU A 24 14.78 8.69 1.61
C LEU A 24 13.46 9.27 1.08
N ALA A 25 13.35 10.60 0.93
CA ALA A 25 12.16 11.26 0.42
C ALA A 25 11.90 10.96 -1.07
N LEU A 26 12.97 10.80 -1.86
CA LEU A 26 12.91 10.46 -3.28
C LEU A 26 12.83 8.96 -3.55
N ARG A 27 12.81 8.13 -2.49
CA ARG A 27 12.85 6.69 -2.66
C ARG A 27 11.56 6.19 -3.29
N PRO A 28 11.62 5.40 -4.37
CA PRO A 28 10.41 4.83 -4.97
C PRO A 28 9.68 3.99 -3.93
N ARG A 29 8.39 4.26 -3.75
CA ARG A 29 7.52 3.52 -2.82
C ARG A 29 7.48 2.06 -3.25
N THR A 30 7.86 1.16 -2.37
CA THR A 30 7.78 -0.28 -2.61
C THR A 30 6.44 -0.80 -2.12
N PHE A 31 5.80 -1.66 -2.91
CA PHE A 31 4.52 -2.27 -2.55
C PHE A 31 4.74 -3.76 -2.29
N ALA A 32 4.37 -4.20 -1.10
CA ALA A 32 4.52 -5.60 -0.67
C ALA A 32 3.32 -6.46 -1.11
N SER A 33 2.18 -5.85 -1.39
CA SER A 33 0.97 -6.56 -1.79
C SER A 33 0.17 -5.81 -2.84
N ARG A 34 -0.66 -6.56 -3.59
CA ARG A 34 -1.61 -5.98 -4.55
C ARG A 34 -2.60 -5.04 -3.87
N HIS A 35 -3.01 -5.38 -2.64
CA HIS A 35 -3.90 -4.53 -1.84
C HIS A 35 -3.32 -3.13 -1.65
N GLU A 36 -2.03 -3.01 -1.33
CA GLU A 36 -1.34 -1.73 -1.17
C GLU A 36 -1.27 -0.92 -2.48
N THR A 37 -1.09 -1.59 -3.62
CA THR A 37 -1.08 -0.91 -4.92
C THR A 37 -2.44 -0.30 -5.27
N ILE A 38 -3.53 -1.03 -4.97
CA ILE A 38 -4.91 -0.54 -5.19
C ILE A 38 -5.22 0.58 -4.21
N ALA A 39 -4.89 0.40 -2.93
CA ALA A 39 -4.99 1.43 -1.90
C ALA A 39 -4.31 2.74 -2.34
N TYR A 40 -3.07 2.65 -2.80
CA TYR A 40 -2.31 3.79 -3.28
C TYR A 40 -2.95 4.46 -4.50
N ALA A 41 -3.43 3.68 -5.47
CA ALA A 41 -4.13 4.21 -6.64
C ALA A 41 -5.41 4.97 -6.25
N LEU A 42 -6.15 4.47 -5.24
CA LEU A 42 -7.33 5.15 -4.71
C LEU A 42 -6.96 6.44 -3.96
N GLU A 43 -5.91 6.42 -3.13
CA GLU A 43 -5.37 7.60 -2.44
C GLU A 43 -4.99 8.70 -3.43
N GLN A 44 -4.27 8.35 -4.50
CA GLN A 44 -3.88 9.30 -5.55
C GLN A 44 -5.08 9.96 -6.26
N ARG A 45 -6.20 9.25 -6.35
CA ARG A 45 -7.45 9.75 -6.93
C ARG A 45 -8.34 10.46 -5.91
N GLY A 46 -7.91 10.58 -4.66
CA GLY A 46 -8.70 11.19 -3.58
C GLY A 46 -9.92 10.38 -3.18
N VAL A 47 -9.94 9.07 -3.45
CA VAL A 47 -11.05 8.18 -3.09
C VAL A 47 -10.85 7.66 -1.68
N ALA A 48 -11.71 8.08 -0.76
CA ALA A 48 -11.72 7.56 0.60
C ALA A 48 -12.39 6.17 0.66
N TYR A 49 -11.67 5.17 1.15
CA TYR A 49 -12.15 3.79 1.27
C TYR A 49 -11.98 3.27 2.70
N ARG A 50 -12.81 2.28 3.05
CA ARG A 50 -12.80 1.55 4.32
C ARG A 50 -12.19 0.16 4.17
N ALA A 51 -12.51 -0.54 3.09
CA ALA A 51 -12.02 -1.88 2.83
C ALA A 51 -11.92 -2.15 1.32
N ILE A 52 -10.94 -2.99 0.96
CA ILE A 52 -10.71 -3.46 -0.42
C ILE A 52 -10.69 -4.98 -0.37
N PHE A 53 -11.61 -5.60 -1.10
CA PHE A 53 -11.66 -7.04 -1.31
C PHE A 53 -11.40 -7.34 -2.77
N TYR A 54 -10.69 -8.42 -3.07
CA TYR A 54 -10.55 -8.89 -4.44
C TYR A 54 -10.53 -10.40 -4.47
N GLN A 55 -11.18 -10.96 -5.49
CA GLN A 55 -11.24 -12.41 -5.69
C GLN A 55 -11.31 -12.71 -7.19
N GLN A 56 -10.69 -13.81 -7.60
CA GLN A 56 -10.94 -14.33 -8.94
C GLN A 56 -12.30 -15.02 -8.94
N SER A 57 -13.20 -14.57 -9.79
CA SER A 57 -14.48 -15.24 -10.00
C SER A 57 -14.33 -16.43 -10.94
N TRP A 58 -15.27 -17.36 -10.82
CA TRP A 58 -15.49 -18.38 -11.83
C TRP A 58 -16.20 -17.73 -13.04
N PRO A 59 -15.82 -18.01 -14.29
CA PRO A 59 -14.86 -19.03 -14.75
C PRO A 59 -13.41 -18.54 -14.90
N ALA A 60 -13.13 -17.26 -14.68
CA ALA A 60 -11.81 -16.65 -14.91
C ALA A 60 -10.69 -17.38 -14.16
N ALA A 61 -10.93 -17.73 -12.89
CA ALA A 61 -9.99 -18.49 -12.08
C ALA A 61 -9.64 -19.85 -12.71
N MET A 62 -10.66 -20.62 -13.12
CA MET A 62 -10.44 -21.95 -13.70
C MET A 62 -9.68 -21.86 -15.02
N ASN A 63 -10.06 -20.92 -15.89
CA ASN A 63 -9.42 -20.79 -17.19
C ASN A 63 -7.94 -20.38 -17.06
N TYR A 64 -7.63 -19.46 -16.14
CA TYR A 64 -6.25 -19.08 -15.82
C TYR A 64 -5.42 -20.30 -15.37
N PHE A 65 -5.93 -21.13 -14.47
CA PHE A 65 -5.20 -22.31 -13.98
C PHE A 65 -5.17 -23.49 -14.97
N ALA A 66 -6.18 -23.63 -15.83
CA ALA A 66 -6.29 -24.74 -16.79
C ALA A 66 -5.47 -24.50 -18.07
N TYR A 67 -5.45 -23.26 -18.57
CA TYR A 67 -4.84 -22.91 -19.86
C TYR A 67 -3.58 -22.03 -19.73
N GLY A 68 -3.33 -21.48 -18.54
CA GLY A 68 -2.16 -20.66 -18.25
C GLY A 68 -2.32 -19.18 -18.65
N PRO A 69 -1.40 -18.33 -18.15
CA PRO A 69 -1.48 -16.86 -18.26
C PRO A 69 -1.32 -16.33 -19.70
N GLN A 70 -0.74 -17.13 -20.61
CA GLN A 70 -0.52 -16.73 -22.01
C GLN A 70 -1.83 -16.67 -22.81
N ILE A 71 -2.81 -17.49 -22.44
CA ILE A 71 -4.11 -17.59 -23.13
C ILE A 71 -5.19 -16.87 -22.33
N TYR A 72 -5.19 -17.07 -21.00
CA TYR A 72 -6.12 -16.41 -20.08
C TYR A 72 -5.33 -15.58 -19.08
N PRO A 73 -5.16 -14.27 -19.33
CA PRO A 73 -4.49 -13.38 -18.39
C PRO A 73 -5.18 -13.37 -17.03
N TYR A 74 -4.40 -13.11 -15.98
CA TYR A 74 -4.94 -13.01 -14.64
C TYR A 74 -5.94 -11.85 -14.56
N SER A 75 -7.16 -12.15 -14.08
CA SER A 75 -8.19 -11.15 -13.81
C SER A 75 -8.91 -11.45 -12.50
N ALA A 76 -9.32 -10.41 -11.79
CA ALA A 76 -10.03 -10.53 -10.52
C ALA A 76 -11.10 -9.44 -10.40
N ASP A 77 -12.20 -9.77 -9.73
CA ASP A 77 -13.19 -8.79 -9.32
C ASP A 77 -12.68 -8.07 -8.08
N VAL A 78 -12.85 -6.74 -8.07
CA VAL A 78 -12.50 -5.88 -6.96
C VAL A 78 -13.78 -5.30 -6.37
N VAL A 79 -13.93 -5.42 -5.06
CA VAL A 79 -15.04 -4.84 -4.30
C VAL A 79 -14.46 -3.83 -3.33
N LEU A 80 -14.82 -2.57 -3.51
CA LEU A 80 -14.42 -1.45 -2.69
C LEU A 80 -15.56 -1.07 -1.77
N VAL A 81 -15.31 -1.02 -0.47
CA VAL A 81 -16.22 -0.40 0.50
C VAL A 81 -15.69 1.00 0.74
N LEU A 82 -16.44 2.03 0.31
CA LEU A 82 -16.09 3.43 0.46
C LEU A 82 -16.24 3.89 1.91
N ALA A 83 -15.68 5.06 2.22
CA ALA A 83 -15.76 5.63 3.58
C ALA A 83 -17.20 5.92 4.04
N ASP A 84 -18.09 6.24 3.10
CA ASP A 84 -19.53 6.44 3.33
C ASP A 84 -20.31 5.12 3.53
N GLY A 85 -19.64 3.97 3.42
CA GLY A 85 -20.22 2.64 3.54
C GLY A 85 -20.84 2.10 2.25
N SER A 86 -20.82 2.86 1.15
CA SER A 86 -21.28 2.36 -0.14
C SER A 86 -20.29 1.35 -0.73
N THR A 87 -20.82 0.38 -1.49
CA THR A 87 -20.01 -0.65 -2.14
C THR A 87 -19.92 -0.37 -3.63
N VAL A 88 -18.70 -0.42 -4.16
CA VAL A 88 -18.41 -0.24 -5.58
C VAL A 88 -17.67 -1.46 -6.12
N HIS A 89 -18.08 -1.92 -7.29
CA HIS A 89 -17.45 -3.02 -7.99
C HIS A 89 -16.52 -2.48 -9.08
N GLY A 90 -15.38 -3.14 -9.22
CA GLY A 90 -14.39 -2.91 -10.25
C GLY A 90 -13.77 -4.23 -10.70
N GLN A 91 -12.87 -4.13 -11.66
CA GLN A 91 -12.14 -5.24 -12.24
C GLN A 91 -10.65 -4.94 -12.24
N LEU A 92 -9.87 -5.96 -11.97
CA LEU A 92 -8.43 -5.97 -12.08
C LEU A 92 -8.06 -6.89 -13.25
N ALA A 93 -7.25 -6.41 -14.18
CA ALA A 93 -6.74 -7.22 -15.29
C ALA A 93 -5.22 -7.04 -15.43
N CYS A 94 -4.48 -8.15 -15.50
CA CYS A 94 -3.02 -8.15 -15.63
C CYS A 94 -2.60 -8.64 -17.01
N ARG A 95 -1.69 -7.93 -17.67
CA ARG A 95 -1.26 -8.25 -19.04
C ARG A 95 -0.25 -9.40 -19.09
N ASP A 96 0.64 -9.46 -18.11
CA ASP A 96 1.61 -10.53 -17.92
C ASP A 96 1.33 -11.21 -16.57
N ASP A 97 1.80 -12.43 -16.34
CA ASP A 97 1.40 -13.30 -15.22
C ASP A 97 1.39 -12.61 -13.84
N ARG A 98 0.24 -12.03 -13.48
CA ARG A 98 0.04 -11.15 -12.31
C ARG A 98 0.94 -9.90 -12.29
N ARG A 99 1.47 -9.46 -13.42
CA ARG A 99 2.25 -8.24 -13.63
C ARG A 99 1.52 -7.31 -14.60
N ASP A 100 1.94 -6.05 -14.64
CA ASP A 100 1.35 -5.04 -15.52
C ASP A 100 -0.19 -5.01 -15.42
N CYS A 101 -0.66 -4.79 -14.19
CA CYS A 101 -2.09 -4.83 -13.88
C CYS A 101 -2.71 -3.45 -14.01
N SER A 102 -3.92 -3.43 -14.54
CA SER A 102 -4.77 -2.25 -14.64
C SER A 102 -6.03 -2.44 -13.79
N LEU A 103 -6.50 -1.34 -13.20
CA LEU A 103 -7.70 -1.27 -12.39
C LEU A 103 -8.78 -0.47 -13.13
N ASP A 104 -9.95 -1.09 -13.25
CA ASP A 104 -11.16 -0.48 -13.77
C ASP A 104 -12.20 -0.39 -12.66
N VAL A 105 -12.62 0.82 -12.32
CA VAL A 105 -13.74 1.07 -11.40
C VAL A 105 -14.68 2.10 -12.02
N PRO A 106 -15.62 1.67 -12.89
CA PRO A 106 -16.43 2.58 -13.70
C PRO A 106 -17.23 3.60 -12.88
N ARG A 107 -17.79 3.20 -11.73
CA ARG A 107 -18.56 4.12 -10.86
C ARG A 107 -17.72 5.23 -10.23
N LEU A 108 -16.40 5.05 -10.14
CA LEU A 108 -15.47 6.07 -9.64
C LEU A 108 -14.79 6.84 -10.78
N GLY A 109 -15.17 6.59 -12.05
CA GLY A 109 -14.51 7.17 -13.22
C GLY A 109 -13.07 6.69 -13.42
N ILE A 110 -12.70 5.57 -12.79
CA ILE A 110 -11.38 4.94 -12.95
C ILE A 110 -11.49 3.95 -14.11
N GLN A 111 -10.75 4.18 -15.19
CA GLN A 111 -10.69 3.30 -16.35
C GLN A 111 -9.23 3.11 -16.75
N GLY A 112 -8.82 1.86 -16.92
CA GLY A 112 -7.47 1.46 -17.35
C GLY A 112 -6.37 2.04 -16.48
N LEU A 113 -6.58 2.16 -15.17
CA LEU A 113 -5.57 2.76 -14.30
C LEU A 113 -4.45 1.76 -14.04
N ASP A 114 -3.28 2.00 -14.63
CA ASP A 114 -2.10 1.19 -14.41
C ASP A 114 -1.70 1.20 -12.93
N LEU A 115 -1.64 0.01 -12.34
CA LEU A 115 -1.19 -0.20 -10.99
C LEU A 115 0.33 -0.37 -10.98
N PRO A 116 1.03 0.23 -10.02
CA PRO A 116 2.46 0.00 -9.85
C PRO A 116 2.73 -1.49 -9.62
N GLU A 117 3.87 -1.96 -10.12
CA GLU A 117 4.26 -3.35 -9.96
C GLU A 117 4.49 -3.68 -8.47
N VAL A 118 3.98 -4.84 -8.05
CA VAL A 118 4.26 -5.35 -6.70
C VAL A 118 5.72 -5.76 -6.69
N SER A 119 6.55 -4.98 -6.00
CA SER A 119 7.96 -5.27 -5.95
C SER A 119 8.20 -6.51 -5.08
N GLU A 120 8.67 -7.61 -5.68
CA GLU A 120 9.22 -8.76 -4.93
C GLU A 120 10.51 -8.42 -4.18
N ARG A 121 10.91 -7.14 -4.16
CA ARG A 121 12.12 -6.66 -3.50
C ARG A 121 11.98 -6.92 -2.01
N ARG A 122 12.64 -7.99 -1.57
CA ARG A 122 12.83 -8.35 -0.16
C ARG A 122 13.17 -7.09 0.63
N SER A 123 12.19 -6.56 1.36
CA SER A 123 12.38 -5.45 2.28
C SER A 123 13.43 -5.91 3.28
N TRP A 124 14.59 -5.24 3.32
CA TRP A 124 15.61 -5.59 4.31
C TRP A 124 15.03 -5.24 5.69
N PRO A 125 14.98 -6.18 6.65
CA PRO A 125 14.29 -5.98 7.92
C PRO A 125 14.72 -4.73 8.69
N TRP A 126 16.00 -4.35 8.57
CA TRP A 126 16.57 -3.16 9.20
C TRP A 126 16.01 -1.84 8.65
N LEU A 127 15.58 -1.83 7.38
CA LEU A 127 15.01 -0.66 6.74
C LEU A 127 13.59 -0.37 7.22
N GLY A 128 12.77 -1.41 7.37
CA GLY A 128 11.44 -1.27 7.98
C GLY A 128 11.51 -0.79 9.43
N TRP A 129 12.53 -1.23 10.18
CA TRP A 129 12.80 -0.69 11.52
C TRP A 129 13.15 0.80 11.49
N LEU A 130 13.97 1.25 10.53
CA LEU A 130 14.39 2.65 10.40
C LEU A 130 13.21 3.56 10.03
N GLU A 131 12.37 3.13 9.08
CA GLU A 131 11.17 3.86 8.66
C GLU A 131 10.17 4.01 9.83
N ALA A 132 9.97 2.95 10.63
CA ALA A 132 9.14 3.02 11.83
C ALA A 132 9.69 4.03 12.86
N ARG A 133 11.01 4.04 13.09
CA ARG A 133 11.64 4.99 14.03
C ARG A 133 11.61 6.42 13.55
N LEU A 134 11.76 6.65 12.24
CA LEU A 134 11.61 7.98 11.65
C LEU A 134 10.16 8.46 11.79
N ALA A 135 9.17 7.63 11.47
CA ALA A 135 7.76 7.98 11.62
C ALA A 135 7.40 8.37 13.07
N ASP A 136 7.93 7.66 14.06
CA ASP A 136 7.77 8.01 15.49
C ASP A 136 8.36 9.40 15.82
N LEU A 137 9.53 9.73 15.27
CA LEU A 137 10.18 11.02 15.49
C LEU A 137 9.41 12.17 14.85
N TRP A 138 8.93 12.01 13.62
CA TRP A 138 8.15 13.03 12.90
C TRP A 138 6.70 13.16 13.42
N GLY A 139 6.13 12.08 13.95
CA GLY A 139 4.82 12.08 14.60
C GLY A 139 4.75 12.95 15.87
N SER A 140 5.90 13.40 16.38
CA SER A 140 5.97 14.31 17.54
C SER A 140 6.01 15.81 17.18
N ALA A 141 6.10 16.19 15.89
CA ALA A 141 6.39 17.57 15.49
C ALA A 141 5.48 18.21 14.39
N GLY A 142 4.40 17.57 13.91
CA GLY A 142 3.52 18.18 12.89
C GLY A 142 2.33 17.29 12.51
N PRO A 143 1.27 17.83 11.88
CA PRO A 143 -0.03 17.16 11.77
C PRO A 143 0.15 15.88 10.96
N GLY A 144 -0.17 14.75 11.59
CA GLY A 144 0.05 13.44 11.01
C GLY A 144 -0.72 13.27 9.68
N PRO A 145 -0.17 12.50 8.72
CA PRO A 145 -0.91 12.07 7.53
C PRO A 145 -2.01 11.03 7.87
N ASN A 146 -2.13 10.67 9.14
CA ASN A 146 -3.16 9.77 9.64
C ASN A 146 -4.13 10.57 10.53
N GLY A 147 -5.16 11.13 9.91
CA GLY A 147 -6.44 11.42 10.58
C GLY A 147 -7.17 10.14 11.02
N VAL A 148 -6.43 9.09 11.38
CA VAL A 148 -6.97 7.87 11.98
C VAL A 148 -6.75 8.04 13.47
N LEU A 149 -7.83 8.41 14.14
CA LEU A 149 -7.95 8.34 15.59
C LEU A 149 -7.39 6.99 16.05
N ARG A 150 -6.28 7.06 16.79
CA ARG A 150 -5.77 6.01 17.65
C ARG A 150 -6.87 5.69 18.65
N MET A 151 -7.78 4.78 18.29
CA MET A 151 -8.75 4.23 19.23
C MET A 151 -7.96 3.44 20.26
N GLU A 152 -7.70 4.09 21.38
CA GLU A 152 -7.27 3.47 22.60
C GLU A 152 -8.23 2.31 22.94
N ARG A 153 -7.64 1.13 23.10
CA ARG A 153 -7.81 0.32 24.31
C ARG A 153 -9.28 0.03 24.69
N PHE A 154 -9.89 -0.94 23.99
CA PHE A 154 -10.85 -1.85 24.64
C PHE A 154 -10.31 -3.28 24.60
N ARG A 155 -9.51 -3.61 25.62
CA ARG A 155 -9.50 -4.95 26.18
C ARG A 155 -10.83 -5.12 26.92
N SER A 156 -11.69 -6.02 26.45
CA SER A 156 -12.41 -6.97 27.31
C SER A 156 -13.22 -7.95 26.46
N ALA A 157 -12.81 -9.22 26.58
CA ALA A 157 -13.64 -10.43 26.62
C ALA A 157 -14.92 -10.48 25.75
N ALA A 158 -14.91 -11.33 24.72
CA ALA A 158 -15.77 -12.52 24.68
C ALA A 158 -15.42 -13.36 23.44
N PHE A 159 -14.79 -14.51 23.68
CA PHE A 159 -14.88 -15.64 22.78
C PHE A 159 -16.36 -16.07 22.73
N ALA A 160 -16.96 -16.05 21.54
CA ALA A 160 -18.14 -16.85 21.25
C ALA A 160 -18.00 -17.38 19.81
N SER A 161 -17.64 -18.66 19.74
CA SER A 161 -17.70 -19.54 18.59
C SER A 161 -19.07 -19.47 17.90
N VAL A 162 -19.09 -19.16 16.60
CA VAL A 162 -20.25 -19.37 15.74
C VAL A 162 -20.10 -20.74 15.07
N PRO A 163 -21.05 -21.68 15.26
CA PRO A 163 -20.99 -22.98 14.60
C PRO A 163 -21.40 -22.87 13.14
N VAL A 164 -20.63 -23.55 12.29
CA VAL A 164 -20.99 -23.94 10.92
C VAL A 164 -22.21 -24.86 11.02
N GLN A 165 -23.31 -24.51 10.36
CA GLN A 165 -24.36 -25.46 10.03
C GLN A 165 -24.26 -25.85 8.56
N ILE A 166 -24.34 -27.16 8.36
CA ILE A 166 -24.23 -27.95 7.12
C ILE A 166 -25.43 -27.68 6.22
#